data_AF-A0A835D2L5-F1
#
_entry.id   AF-A0A835D2L5-F1
#
_cell.length_a   1.000
_cell.length_b   1.000
_cell.length_c   1.000
_cell.angle_alpha   90.00
_cell.angle_beta   90.00
_cell.angle_gamma   90.00
#
_symmetry.space_group_name_H-M   'P 1'
#
loop_
_entity.id
_entity.type
_entity.pdbx_description
1 polymer ?
#
loop_
_entity_poly.entity_id
_entity_poly.type
_entity_poly.pdbx_seq_one_letter_code
_entity_poly.pdbx_strand_id
1 'polypeptide(L)'
;MIKFSEREREMNEIREAALAHYYAGSEEVKQLAGSFFRFMDIDGDGRISVWEFVEFLKQRGYRVNYNNFFIELDNDRNGYLDFYEVLVLYYIVKTKRGSCRQCNALLRGQYVTCVTCFDSCNESYDLCSTCSYNSGRSNHNHYSFLDNYAMLMTKKGSSSAAASANPGIHPNYLPGRPSCNGCRTLLNGLYFTCVTCFNSCDASYNLCSTCYGKGRYFHHHTFFLDNYAMLVNKKLSSSTTRSTDMVRNLEELSFPCFLI
;
A
#
# COMPACT_ATOMS: atom_id res chain seq x y z
N MET A 1 1.92 24.17 9.44
CA MET A 1 3.08 23.77 8.61
C MET A 1 3.47 22.30 8.76
N ILE A 2 3.54 21.73 9.97
CA ILE A 2 3.98 20.32 10.21
C ILE A 2 3.14 19.25 9.48
N LYS A 3 1.82 19.44 9.32
CA LYS A 3 0.93 18.46 8.65
C LYS A 3 1.12 18.38 7.13
N PHE A 4 1.65 19.42 6.49
CA PHE A 4 1.83 19.41 5.03
C PHE A 4 3.10 18.65 4.65
N SER A 5 4.18 18.85 5.42
CA SER A 5 5.46 18.16 5.22
C SER A 5 5.38 16.66 5.48
N GLU A 6 4.53 16.21 6.40
CA GLU A 6 4.32 14.78 6.65
C GLU A 6 3.58 14.07 5.50
N ARG A 7 2.51 14.68 4.97
CA ARG A 7 1.78 14.09 3.82
C ARG A 7 2.65 13.98 2.58
N GLU A 8 3.47 14.99 2.34
CA GLU A 8 4.44 14.98 1.23
C GLU A 8 5.50 13.89 1.44
N ARG A 9 6.03 13.75 2.66
CA ARG A 9 6.95 12.65 3.00
C ARG A 9 6.33 11.28 2.73
N GLU A 10 5.11 11.04 3.20
CA GLU A 10 4.42 9.76 3.01
C GLU A 10 4.12 9.47 1.53
N MET A 11 3.71 10.48 0.75
CA MET A 11 3.57 10.32 -0.70
C MET A 11 4.90 9.99 -1.37
N ASN A 12 5.98 10.66 -0.97
CA ASN A 12 7.32 10.39 -1.52
C ASN A 12 7.79 8.95 -1.24
N GLU A 13 7.46 8.38 -0.08
CA GLU A 13 7.73 6.96 0.19
C GLU A 13 7.03 6.04 -0.84
N ILE A 14 5.78 6.35 -1.20
CA ILE A 14 5.04 5.59 -2.24
C ILE A 14 5.69 5.79 -3.61
N ARG A 15 6.11 7.02 -3.95
CA ARG A 15 6.82 7.30 -5.21
C ARG A 15 8.09 6.48 -5.33
N GLU A 16 8.92 6.47 -4.28
CA GLU A 16 10.14 5.68 -4.24
C GLU A 16 9.86 4.17 -4.34
N ALA A 17 8.81 3.68 -3.69
CA ALA A 17 8.40 2.28 -3.78
C ALA A 17 7.89 1.90 -5.16
N ALA A 18 7.09 2.75 -5.80
CA ALA A 18 6.60 2.53 -7.16
C ALA A 18 7.76 2.42 -8.16
N LEU A 19 8.73 3.34 -8.08
CA LEU A 19 9.94 3.28 -8.90
C LEU A 19 10.77 2.03 -8.59
N ALA A 20 10.97 1.71 -7.31
CA ALA A 20 11.72 0.52 -6.91
C ALA A 20 11.07 -0.76 -7.43
N HIS A 21 9.74 -0.88 -7.34
CA HIS A 21 8.98 -2.00 -7.88
C HIS A 21 9.04 -2.08 -9.40
N TYR A 22 8.99 -0.94 -10.11
CA TYR A 22 9.12 -0.92 -11.57
C TYR A 22 10.52 -1.34 -12.04
N TYR A 23 11.58 -0.78 -11.44
CA TYR A 23 12.96 -1.06 -11.85
C TYR A 23 13.43 -2.45 -11.45
N ALA A 24 13.01 -2.96 -10.29
CA ALA A 24 13.28 -4.35 -9.89
C ALA A 24 12.33 -5.36 -10.54
N GLY A 25 11.25 -4.89 -11.17
CA GLY A 25 10.23 -5.71 -11.80
C GLY A 25 10.73 -6.40 -13.08
N SER A 26 10.05 -7.51 -13.43
CA SER A 26 10.27 -8.21 -14.68
C SER A 26 9.79 -7.39 -15.89
N GLU A 27 10.06 -7.88 -17.10
CA GLU A 27 9.61 -7.20 -18.32
C GLU A 27 8.08 -7.12 -18.39
N GLU A 28 7.37 -8.14 -17.88
CA GLU A 28 5.91 -8.16 -17.78
C GLU A 28 5.40 -7.03 -16.87
N VAL A 29 6.07 -6.76 -15.75
CA VAL A 29 5.72 -5.63 -14.87
C VAL A 29 5.84 -4.30 -15.60
N LYS A 30 6.91 -4.13 -16.40
CA LYS A 30 7.13 -2.90 -17.17
C LYS A 30 6.11 -2.73 -18.29
N GLN A 31 5.78 -3.82 -18.99
CA GLN A 31 4.74 -3.84 -20.03
C GLN A 31 3.36 -3.51 -19.45
N LEU A 32 3.00 -4.08 -18.30
CA LEU A 32 1.74 -3.78 -17.62
C LEU A 32 1.63 -2.30 -17.21
N ALA A 33 2.71 -1.71 -16.70
CA ALA A 33 2.74 -0.28 -16.40
C ALA A 33 2.58 0.59 -17.66
N GLY A 34 3.26 0.22 -18.76
CA GLY A 34 3.11 0.89 -20.05
C GLY A 34 1.69 0.78 -20.63
N SER A 35 1.07 -0.39 -20.55
CA SER A 35 -0.32 -0.59 -20.98
C SER A 35 -1.31 0.15 -20.10
N PHE A 36 -1.06 0.24 -18.80
CA PHE A 36 -1.87 1.05 -17.89
C PHE A 36 -1.83 2.53 -18.25
N PHE A 37 -0.65 3.07 -18.55
CA PHE A 37 -0.49 4.45 -19.01
C PHE A 37 -1.26 4.71 -20.31
N ARG A 38 -1.01 3.90 -21.35
CA ARG A 38 -1.68 4.04 -22.65
C ARG A 38 -3.20 3.87 -22.59
N PHE A 39 -3.70 3.10 -21.63
CA PHE A 39 -5.14 2.95 -21.43
C PHE A 39 -5.79 4.22 -20.87
N MET A 40 -5.04 4.99 -20.06
CA MET A 40 -5.52 6.26 -19.52
C MET A 40 -5.39 7.42 -20.51
N ASP A 41 -4.37 7.38 -21.36
CA ASP A 41 -4.06 8.38 -22.40
C ASP A 41 -5.01 8.21 -23.60
N ILE A 42 -6.20 8.83 -23.52
CA ILE A 42 -7.30 8.65 -24.47
C ILE A 42 -6.99 9.35 -25.79
N ASP A 43 -6.42 10.55 -25.72
CA ASP A 43 -6.10 11.35 -26.91
C ASP A 43 -4.69 11.07 -27.48
N GLY A 44 -3.84 10.38 -26.72
CA GLY A 44 -2.52 9.94 -27.15
C GLY A 44 -1.47 11.05 -27.13
N ASP A 45 -1.67 12.12 -26.36
CA ASP A 45 -0.74 13.25 -26.28
C ASP A 45 0.48 12.97 -25.38
N GLY A 46 0.53 11.78 -24.75
CA GLY A 46 1.67 11.31 -23.97
C GLY A 46 1.70 11.79 -22.53
N ARG A 47 0.59 12.33 -22.02
CA ARG A 47 0.39 12.77 -20.63
C ARG A 47 -1.09 12.63 -20.27
N ILE A 48 -1.40 12.53 -18.98
CA ILE A 48 -2.79 12.33 -18.55
C ILE A 48 -3.37 13.63 -18.03
N SER A 49 -4.40 14.12 -18.69
CA SER A 49 -5.20 15.26 -18.22
C SER A 49 -6.07 14.91 -17.01
N VAL A 50 -6.54 15.93 -16.29
CA VAL A 50 -7.50 15.75 -15.19
C VAL A 50 -8.77 15.04 -15.67
N TRP A 51 -9.22 15.32 -16.89
CA TRP A 51 -10.43 14.71 -17.46
C TRP A 51 -10.25 13.20 -17.68
N GLU A 52 -9.16 12.79 -18.34
CA GLU A 52 -8.82 11.37 -18.55
C GLU A 52 -8.67 10.60 -17.25
N PHE A 53 -8.00 11.21 -16.27
CA PHE A 53 -7.86 10.64 -14.94
C PHE A 53 -9.21 10.42 -14.25
N VAL A 54 -10.11 11.41 -14.29
CA VAL A 54 -11.45 11.32 -13.70
C VAL A 54 -12.29 10.26 -14.41
N GLU A 55 -12.26 10.20 -15.74
CA GLU A 55 -12.98 9.19 -16.51
C GLU A 55 -12.47 7.78 -16.19
N PHE A 56 -11.16 7.59 -16.11
CA PHE A 56 -10.56 6.32 -15.68
C PHE A 56 -11.07 5.89 -14.30
N LEU A 57 -11.04 6.78 -13.30
CA LEU A 57 -11.46 6.43 -11.94
C LEU A 57 -12.96 6.14 -11.83
N LYS A 58 -13.80 6.87 -12.57
CA LYS A 58 -15.24 6.60 -12.66
C LYS A 58 -15.52 5.22 -13.25
N GLN A 59 -14.88 4.89 -14.38
CA GLN A 59 -15.06 3.60 -15.05
C GLN A 59 -14.67 2.42 -14.14
N ARG A 60 -13.68 2.61 -13.27
CA ARG A 60 -13.23 1.59 -12.31
C ARG A 60 -13.98 1.61 -10.97
N GLY A 61 -14.91 2.55 -10.77
CA GLY A 61 -15.73 2.64 -9.56
C GLY A 61 -14.97 3.10 -8.31
N TYR A 62 -13.81 3.75 -8.46
CA TYR A 62 -13.04 4.26 -7.32
C TYR A 62 -13.76 5.43 -6.64
N ARG A 63 -14.05 5.28 -5.35
CA ARG A 63 -14.69 6.31 -4.53
C ARG A 63 -13.64 7.17 -3.81
N VAL A 64 -12.94 8.02 -4.57
CA VAL A 64 -11.92 8.94 -4.04
C VAL A 64 -12.29 10.40 -4.33
N ASN A 65 -11.71 11.33 -3.58
CA ASN A 65 -11.74 12.74 -3.97
C ASN A 65 -10.77 12.94 -5.14
N TYR A 66 -11.29 12.92 -6.37
CA TYR A 66 -10.50 12.91 -7.60
C TYR A 66 -9.52 14.10 -7.68
N ASN A 67 -9.99 15.31 -7.36
CA ASN A 67 -9.17 16.52 -7.47
C ASN A 67 -7.98 16.49 -6.50
N ASN A 68 -8.23 16.14 -5.24
CA ASN A 68 -7.14 16.06 -4.27
C ASN A 68 -6.15 14.95 -4.62
N PHE A 69 -6.63 13.83 -5.16
CA PHE A 69 -5.76 12.72 -5.50
C PHE A 69 -4.91 13.01 -6.75
N PHE A 70 -5.47 13.68 -7.76
CA PHE A 70 -4.71 14.14 -8.91
C PHE A 70 -3.56 15.06 -8.50
N ILE A 71 -3.85 16.10 -7.68
CA ILE A 71 -2.84 17.05 -7.18
C ILE A 71 -1.77 16.35 -6.35
N GLU A 72 -2.11 15.25 -5.67
CA GLU A 72 -1.13 14.46 -4.92
C GLU A 72 -0.25 13.60 -5.82
N LEU A 73 -0.70 13.23 -7.02
CA LEU A 73 0.08 12.48 -8.00
C LEU A 73 0.98 13.43 -8.82
N ASP A 74 0.42 14.55 -9.30
CA ASP A 74 1.08 15.63 -10.05
C ASP A 74 2.17 16.28 -9.18
N ASN A 75 3.38 15.73 -9.29
CA ASN A 75 4.51 16.01 -8.45
C ASN A 75 5.24 17.29 -8.90
N ASP A 76 5.33 17.51 -10.21
CA ASP A 76 5.95 18.72 -10.77
C ASP A 76 4.96 19.90 -10.88
N ARG A 77 3.66 19.65 -10.67
CA ARG A 77 2.56 20.63 -10.67
C ARG A 77 2.34 21.27 -12.04
N ASN A 78 2.58 20.51 -13.10
CA ASN A 78 2.39 20.97 -14.47
C ASN A 78 0.91 20.87 -14.93
N GLY A 79 0.04 20.25 -14.13
CA GLY A 79 -1.40 20.09 -14.43
C GLY A 79 -1.75 18.84 -15.25
N TYR A 80 -0.78 17.97 -15.49
CA TYR A 80 -0.89 16.69 -16.20
C TYR A 80 -0.13 15.62 -15.40
N LEU A 81 -0.40 14.34 -15.67
CA LEU A 81 0.40 13.24 -15.12
C LEU A 81 1.28 12.63 -16.20
N ASP A 82 2.59 12.63 -15.97
CA ASP A 82 3.54 11.91 -16.81
C ASP A 82 3.54 10.39 -16.52
N PHE A 83 4.36 9.63 -17.25
CA PHE A 83 4.46 8.18 -17.06
C PHE A 83 4.85 7.78 -15.63
N TYR A 84 5.77 8.50 -15.01
CA TYR A 84 6.25 8.17 -13.67
C TYR A 84 5.23 8.55 -12.59
N GLU A 85 4.43 9.59 -12.80
CA GLU A 85 3.34 9.96 -11.89
C GLU A 85 2.17 8.97 -11.98
N VAL A 86 1.84 8.52 -13.20
CA VAL A 86 0.88 7.44 -13.41
C VAL A 86 1.40 6.10 -12.89
N LEU A 87 2.71 5.85 -12.93
CA LEU A 87 3.31 4.65 -12.34
C LEU A 87 3.03 4.58 -10.82
N VAL A 88 2.97 5.71 -10.12
CA VAL A 88 2.57 5.79 -8.71
C VAL A 88 1.12 5.36 -8.53
N LEU A 89 0.21 5.85 -9.39
CA LEU A 89 -1.19 5.41 -9.41
C LEU A 89 -1.31 3.91 -9.67
N TYR A 90 -0.63 3.39 -10.69
CA TYR A 90 -0.57 1.96 -10.99
C TYR A 90 -0.12 1.16 -9.78
N TYR A 91 0.93 1.62 -9.08
CA TYR A 91 1.44 0.97 -7.89
C TYR A 91 0.43 0.97 -6.74
N ILE A 92 -0.24 2.11 -6.47
CA ILE A 92 -1.30 2.25 -5.46
C ILE A 92 -2.45 1.27 -5.74
N VAL A 93 -2.89 1.18 -6.99
CA VAL A 93 -3.95 0.28 -7.45
C VAL A 93 -3.52 -1.18 -7.32
N LYS A 94 -2.33 -1.54 -7.82
CA LYS A 94 -1.77 -2.90 -7.77
C LYS A 94 -1.63 -3.42 -6.34
N THR A 95 -1.15 -2.56 -5.45
CA THR A 95 -0.97 -2.90 -4.02
C THR A 95 -2.26 -2.78 -3.21
N LYS A 96 -3.38 -2.40 -3.84
CA LYS A 96 -4.71 -2.27 -3.24
C LYS A 96 -4.68 -1.40 -1.97
N ARG A 97 -3.94 -0.28 -2.01
CA ARG A 97 -3.89 0.63 -0.86
C ARG A 97 -5.27 1.19 -0.57
N GLY A 98 -5.65 1.13 0.70
CA GLY A 98 -6.95 1.57 1.17
C GLY A 98 -7.09 3.09 1.26
N SER A 99 -8.33 3.52 1.47
CA SER A 99 -8.70 4.91 1.74
C SER A 99 -9.32 5.01 3.12
N CYS A 100 -9.14 6.16 3.78
CA CYS A 100 -9.76 6.45 5.06
C CYS A 100 -11.29 6.40 4.95
N ARG A 101 -11.95 5.64 5.83
CA ARG A 101 -13.40 5.45 5.79
C ARG A 101 -14.21 6.73 6.04
N GLN A 102 -13.62 7.72 6.71
CA GLN A 102 -14.31 8.96 7.06
C GLN A 102 -14.10 10.08 6.04
N CYS A 103 -12.86 10.31 5.58
CA CYS A 103 -12.53 11.42 4.68
C CYS A 103 -12.20 11.00 3.24
N ASN A 104 -12.20 9.70 2.95
CA ASN A 104 -11.86 9.10 1.65
C ASN A 104 -10.45 9.44 1.12
N ALA A 105 -9.58 10.02 1.96
CA ALA A 105 -8.18 10.25 1.60
C ALA A 105 -7.40 8.94 1.53
N LEU A 106 -6.44 8.85 0.62
CA LEU A 106 -5.51 7.71 0.52
C LEU A 106 -4.79 7.48 1.85
N LEU A 107 -4.67 6.23 2.27
CA LEU A 107 -3.88 5.82 3.43
C LEU A 107 -2.41 5.67 3.00
N ARG A 108 -1.67 6.77 3.10
CA ARG A 108 -0.30 6.89 2.56
C ARG A 108 0.74 6.26 3.47
N GLY A 109 0.70 6.65 4.74
CA GLY A 109 1.56 6.16 5.81
C GLY A 109 0.77 5.41 6.89
N GLN A 110 1.11 5.68 8.14
CA GLN A 110 0.48 4.98 9.27
C GLN A 110 -1.02 5.28 9.36
N TYR A 111 -1.82 4.23 9.50
CA TYR A 111 -3.26 4.33 9.72
C TYR A 111 -3.69 3.33 10.79
N VAL A 112 -4.87 3.55 11.37
CA VAL A 112 -5.48 2.60 12.31
C VAL A 112 -6.59 1.81 11.64
N THR A 113 -6.71 0.54 11.99
CA THR A 113 -7.72 -0.37 11.44
C THR A 113 -8.45 -1.08 12.58
N CYS A 114 -9.76 -1.24 12.43
CA CYS A 114 -10.56 -2.04 13.35
C CYS A 114 -10.23 -3.53 13.18
N VAL A 115 -9.79 -4.18 14.26
CA VAL A 115 -9.40 -5.60 14.25
C VAL A 115 -10.57 -6.48 13.81
N THR A 116 -11.76 -6.26 14.38
CA THR A 116 -12.95 -7.05 14.08
C THR A 116 -13.38 -6.92 12.61
N CYS A 117 -13.39 -5.70 12.05
CA CYS A 117 -13.76 -5.51 10.65
C CYS A 117 -12.69 -6.02 9.68
N PHE A 118 -11.43 -5.98 10.07
CA PHE A 118 -10.36 -6.55 9.25
C PHE A 118 -10.51 -8.06 9.12
N ASP A 119 -10.85 -8.76 10.21
CA ASP A 119 -10.91 -10.24 10.22
C ASP A 119 -12.23 -10.81 9.69
N SER A 120 -13.35 -10.11 9.93
CA SER A 120 -14.68 -10.70 9.73
C SER A 120 -15.52 -10.01 8.66
N CYS A 121 -15.06 -8.91 8.05
CA CYS A 121 -15.84 -8.14 7.08
C CYS A 121 -15.14 -8.07 5.71
N ASN A 122 -15.97 -7.98 4.66
CA ASN A 122 -15.47 -7.77 3.30
C ASN A 122 -14.68 -6.43 3.21
N GLU A 123 -15.18 -5.39 3.89
CA GLU A 123 -14.51 -4.09 4.00
C GLU A 123 -13.96 -3.88 5.41
N SER A 124 -12.68 -3.47 5.49
CA SER A 124 -12.06 -3.03 6.74
C SER A 124 -12.54 -1.61 7.11
N TYR A 125 -12.51 -1.28 8.40
CA TYR A 125 -12.75 0.08 8.87
C TYR A 125 -11.41 0.73 9.19
N ASP A 126 -10.84 1.39 8.18
CA ASP A 126 -9.52 2.01 8.23
C ASP A 126 -9.62 3.53 8.34
N LEU A 127 -8.87 4.14 9.27
CA LEU A 127 -8.86 5.59 9.49
C LEU A 127 -7.44 6.13 9.38
N CYS A 128 -7.28 7.25 8.66
CA CYS A 128 -6.04 8.01 8.68
C CYS A 128 -5.80 8.60 10.08
N SER A 129 -4.54 8.95 10.40
CA SER A 129 -4.14 9.53 11.68
C SER A 129 -4.99 10.73 12.11
N THR A 130 -5.31 11.61 11.16
CA THR A 130 -6.13 12.81 11.41
C THR A 130 -7.57 12.45 11.81
N CYS A 131 -8.22 11.54 11.08
CA CYS A 131 -9.58 11.08 11.38
C CYS A 131 -9.64 10.30 12.69
N SER A 132 -8.64 9.43 12.94
CA SER A 132 -8.53 8.69 14.20
C SER A 132 -8.44 9.61 15.42
N TYR A 133 -7.75 10.75 15.30
CA TYR A 133 -7.59 11.70 16.40
C TYR A 133 -8.80 12.62 16.56
N ASN A 134 -9.32 13.19 15.47
CA ASN A 134 -10.32 14.27 15.51
C ASN A 134 -11.76 13.78 15.72
N SER A 135 -12.16 12.72 15.00
CA SER A 135 -13.54 12.24 15.02
C SER A 135 -13.71 11.05 15.96
N GLY A 136 -12.60 10.48 16.43
CA GLY A 136 -12.58 9.27 17.22
C GLY A 136 -13.14 8.06 16.47
N ARG A 137 -13.23 6.95 17.21
CA ARG A 137 -13.87 5.70 16.79
C ARG A 137 -15.37 5.71 17.07
N SER A 138 -15.92 6.88 17.43
CA SER A 138 -17.28 7.06 17.96
C SER A 138 -18.39 6.67 16.99
N ASN A 139 -18.13 6.78 15.68
CA ASN A 139 -19.05 6.34 14.62
C ASN A 139 -18.83 4.86 14.23
N HIS A 140 -18.22 4.05 15.09
CA HIS A 140 -17.96 2.64 14.84
C HIS A 140 -18.14 1.79 16.11
N ASN A 141 -18.84 0.66 16.00
CA ASN A 141 -19.31 -0.12 17.16
C ASN A 141 -18.28 -1.09 17.75
N HIS A 142 -17.09 -1.20 17.15
CA HIS A 142 -15.99 -2.00 17.67
C HIS A 142 -14.98 -1.10 18.40
N TYR A 143 -14.33 -1.62 19.44
CA TYR A 143 -13.39 -0.84 20.26
C TYR A 143 -11.91 -1.20 20.05
N SER A 144 -11.66 -2.40 19.51
CA SER A 144 -10.30 -2.90 19.24
C SER A 144 -9.81 -2.40 17.89
N PHE A 145 -8.75 -1.59 17.93
CA PHE A 145 -8.05 -1.14 16.75
C PHE A 145 -6.55 -1.21 16.99
N LEU A 146 -5.82 -1.47 15.91
CA LEU A 146 -4.37 -1.45 15.86
C LEU A 146 -3.94 -0.51 14.74
N ASP A 147 -2.74 0.06 14.85
CA ASP A 147 -2.12 0.65 13.66
C ASP A 147 -1.76 -0.47 12.66
N ASN A 148 -1.58 -0.10 11.39
CA ASN A 148 -1.36 -1.05 10.31
C ASN A 148 -0.08 -1.88 10.48
N TYR A 149 0.96 -1.37 11.16
CA TYR A 149 2.17 -2.15 11.44
C TYR A 149 1.90 -3.18 12.53
N ALA A 150 1.29 -2.76 13.64
CA ALA A 150 0.88 -3.67 14.71
C ALA A 150 -0.08 -4.76 14.17
N MET A 151 -1.03 -4.37 13.31
CA MET A 151 -1.96 -5.30 12.68
C MET A 151 -1.23 -6.33 11.82
N LEU A 152 -0.26 -5.90 10.99
CA LEU A 152 0.56 -6.82 10.17
C LEU A 152 1.31 -7.83 11.04
N MET A 153 1.87 -7.38 12.16
CA MET A 153 2.58 -8.26 13.09
C MET A 153 1.66 -9.32 13.71
N THR A 154 0.37 -9.02 13.96
CA THR A 154 -0.60 -10.04 14.42
C THR A 154 -0.84 -11.15 13.37
N LYS A 155 -0.49 -10.91 12.10
CA LYS A 155 -0.68 -11.84 10.99
C LYS A 155 0.59 -12.60 10.58
N LYS A 156 1.68 -12.43 11.32
CA LYS A 156 2.92 -13.21 11.13
C LYS A 156 2.73 -14.65 11.63
N GLY A 157 3.23 -15.62 10.88
CA GLY A 157 3.09 -17.04 11.21
C GLY A 157 3.93 -17.45 12.43
N SER A 158 3.27 -18.10 13.40
CA SER A 158 3.79 -18.80 14.60
C SER A 158 4.12 -17.98 15.86
N SER A 159 3.35 -18.32 16.91
CA SER A 159 3.65 -18.27 18.36
C SER A 159 3.74 -16.92 19.07
N SER A 160 2.58 -16.47 19.56
CA SER A 160 2.38 -15.89 20.91
C SER A 160 3.56 -15.14 21.54
N ALA A 161 3.63 -13.84 21.25
CA ALA A 161 3.77 -12.83 22.29
C ALA A 161 2.52 -11.95 22.21
N ALA A 162 1.41 -12.49 22.71
CA ALA A 162 0.20 -11.71 22.90
C ALA A 162 0.48 -10.61 23.93
N ALA A 163 -0.05 -9.43 23.61
CA ALA A 163 -0.84 -8.66 24.55
C ALA A 163 -0.17 -8.32 25.89
N SER A 164 0.57 -7.22 25.89
CA SER A 164 0.54 -6.28 27.01
C SER A 164 0.89 -4.87 26.52
N ALA A 165 -0.12 -4.15 26.04
CA ALA A 165 -0.19 -2.70 26.15
C ALA A 165 -1.66 -2.27 26.00
N ASN A 166 -2.29 -1.94 27.14
CA ASN A 166 -3.58 -1.25 27.21
C ASN A 166 -3.45 0.20 26.63
N PRO A 167 -4.55 0.92 26.35
CA PRO A 167 -4.65 1.84 25.23
C PRO A 167 -4.31 3.25 25.69
N GLY A 168 -3.02 3.60 25.61
CA GLY A 168 -2.56 4.98 25.66
C GLY A 168 -1.88 5.30 24.34
N ILE A 169 -2.57 6.00 23.44
CA ILE A 169 -1.97 6.52 22.21
C ILE A 169 -0.96 7.59 22.63
N HIS A 170 0.31 7.20 22.81
CA HIS A 170 1.44 8.12 22.86
C HIS A 170 2.17 8.07 21.52
N PRO A 171 2.48 9.21 20.88
CA PRO A 171 2.93 9.29 19.48
C PRO A 171 4.30 8.67 19.15
N ASN A 172 5.00 8.09 20.14
CA ASN A 172 6.37 7.58 19.98
C ASN A 172 6.57 6.13 20.46
N TYR A 173 5.51 5.33 20.65
CA TYR A 173 5.67 3.91 20.98
C TYR A 173 5.80 3.07 19.69
N LEU A 174 7.01 2.58 19.35
CA LEU A 174 7.25 1.72 18.18
C LEU A 174 8.19 0.53 18.50
N PRO A 175 7.78 -0.45 19.34
CA PRO A 175 8.52 -1.70 19.45
C PRO A 175 8.48 -2.48 18.12
N GLY A 176 9.64 -2.93 17.63
CA GLY A 176 9.75 -3.95 16.58
C GLY A 176 9.86 -3.46 15.12
N ARG A 177 10.15 -2.18 14.85
CA ARG A 177 10.43 -1.75 13.47
C ARG A 177 11.66 -2.49 12.90
N PRO A 178 11.56 -3.16 11.75
CA PRO A 178 12.68 -3.90 11.20
C PRO A 178 13.78 -2.94 10.70
N SER A 179 14.99 -3.46 10.61
CA SER A 179 16.08 -2.79 9.87
C SER A 179 16.18 -3.39 8.47
N CYS A 180 16.66 -2.59 7.52
CA CYS A 180 16.97 -3.06 6.18
C CYS A 180 18.06 -4.14 6.23
N ASN A 181 17.79 -5.33 5.70
CA ASN A 181 18.77 -6.41 5.61
C ASN A 181 19.93 -6.10 4.64
N GLY A 182 19.74 -5.15 3.72
CA GLY A 182 20.79 -4.66 2.81
C GLY A 182 21.69 -3.59 3.46
N CYS A 183 21.13 -2.44 3.85
CA CYS A 183 21.90 -1.28 4.32
C CYS A 183 21.85 -1.02 5.84
N ARG A 184 21.16 -1.86 6.61
CA ARG A 184 21.01 -1.77 8.08
C ARG A 184 20.27 -0.52 8.61
N THR A 185 19.83 0.39 7.75
CA THR A 185 18.99 1.52 8.14
C THR A 185 17.65 1.06 8.73
N LEU A 186 17.20 1.74 9.79
CA LEU A 186 15.89 1.50 10.40
C LEU A 186 14.75 1.82 9.42
N LEU A 187 13.72 0.96 9.35
CA LEU A 187 12.60 1.11 8.43
C LEU A 187 11.41 1.82 9.12
N ASN A 188 11.35 3.14 8.95
CA ASN A 188 10.37 4.03 9.59
C ASN A 188 9.05 4.24 8.83
N GLY A 189 8.93 3.67 7.64
CA GLY A 189 7.77 3.84 6.78
C GLY A 189 7.53 2.63 5.90
N LEU A 190 7.31 2.88 4.62
CA LEU A 190 7.20 1.84 3.59
C LEU A 190 8.50 1.04 3.46
N TYR A 191 8.40 -0.29 3.45
CA TYR A 191 9.50 -1.19 3.13
C TYR A 191 9.02 -2.44 2.39
N PHE A 192 9.91 -3.09 1.65
CA PHE A 192 9.66 -4.37 0.99
C PHE A 192 10.03 -5.52 1.92
N THR A 193 9.19 -6.55 2.02
CA THR A 193 9.43 -7.74 2.82
C THR A 193 9.28 -8.99 1.97
N CYS A 194 10.19 -9.95 2.15
CA CYS A 194 10.09 -11.25 1.50
C CYS A 194 8.88 -12.00 2.06
N VAL A 195 7.96 -12.39 1.19
CA VAL A 195 6.73 -13.08 1.59
C VAL A 195 7.03 -14.43 2.24
N THR A 196 7.97 -15.20 1.68
CA THR A 196 8.38 -16.50 2.23
C THR A 196 8.97 -16.36 3.64
N CYS A 197 9.93 -15.46 3.83
CA CYS A 197 10.56 -15.26 5.15
C CYS A 197 9.58 -14.68 6.18
N PHE A 198 8.66 -13.81 5.76
CA PHE A 198 7.63 -13.31 6.67
C PHE A 198 6.72 -14.43 7.19
N ASN A 199 6.40 -15.42 6.34
CA ASN A 199 5.49 -16.49 6.68
C ASN A 199 6.12 -17.66 7.44
N SER A 200 7.39 -17.96 7.16
CA SER A 200 8.00 -19.23 7.55
C SER A 200 9.26 -19.09 8.42
N CYS A 201 9.73 -17.86 8.68
CA CYS A 201 10.95 -17.63 9.45
C CYS A 201 10.71 -16.73 10.66
N ASP A 202 11.48 -16.98 11.72
CA ASP A 202 11.48 -16.13 12.92
C ASP A 202 11.92 -14.70 12.58
N ALA A 203 12.88 -14.56 11.65
CA ALA A 203 13.33 -13.28 11.12
C ALA A 203 12.77 -13.04 9.70
N SER A 204 12.03 -11.95 9.52
CA SER A 204 11.65 -11.48 8.18
C SER A 204 12.86 -10.88 7.45
N TYR A 205 12.84 -10.92 6.12
CA TYR A 205 13.85 -10.26 5.29
C TYR A 205 13.26 -9.00 4.68
N ASN A 206 13.70 -7.83 5.15
CA ASN A 206 13.09 -6.54 4.87
C ASN A 206 14.11 -5.61 4.20
N LEU A 207 13.67 -4.80 3.24
CA LEU A 207 14.50 -3.92 2.43
C LEU A 207 13.84 -2.54 2.31
N CYS A 208 14.65 -1.48 2.42
CA CYS A 208 14.18 -0.15 2.01
C CYS A 208 14.00 -0.10 0.48
N SER A 209 13.19 0.84 -0.01
CA SER A 209 12.93 1.02 -1.45
C SER A 209 14.21 1.13 -2.27
N THR A 210 15.22 1.83 -1.76
CA THR A 210 16.53 1.95 -2.46
C THR A 210 17.27 0.60 -2.57
N CYS A 211 17.34 -0.20 -1.51
CA CYS A 211 18.04 -1.49 -1.57
C CYS A 211 17.29 -2.47 -2.47
N TYR A 212 15.96 -2.49 -2.36
CA TYR A 212 15.10 -3.33 -3.21
C TYR A 212 15.23 -2.95 -4.69
N GLY A 213 14.97 -1.69 -5.03
CA GLY A 213 14.95 -1.20 -6.41
C GLY A 213 16.31 -1.29 -7.13
N LYS A 214 17.42 -1.20 -6.39
CA LYS A 214 18.78 -1.33 -6.95
C LYS A 214 19.36 -2.74 -6.86
N GLY A 215 18.62 -3.73 -6.36
CA GLY A 215 19.12 -5.09 -6.18
C GLY A 215 20.30 -5.20 -5.19
N ARG A 216 20.42 -4.27 -4.23
CA ARG A 216 21.55 -4.21 -3.28
C ARG A 216 21.32 -5.10 -2.06
N TYR A 217 21.12 -6.39 -2.29
CA TYR A 217 20.89 -7.39 -1.25
C TYR A 217 21.22 -8.79 -1.75
N PHE A 218 21.50 -9.70 -0.82
CA PHE A 218 21.71 -11.13 -1.12
C PHE A 218 20.58 -11.93 -0.48
N HIS A 219 19.65 -12.39 -1.31
CA HIS A 219 18.50 -13.18 -0.88
C HIS A 219 18.01 -14.10 -2.00
N HIS A 220 17.57 -15.31 -1.66
CA HIS A 220 17.18 -16.33 -2.64
C HIS A 220 15.72 -16.26 -3.08
N HIS A 221 14.81 -15.81 -2.21
CA HIS A 221 13.41 -15.64 -2.61
C HIS A 221 13.26 -14.37 -3.42
N THR A 222 12.49 -14.44 -4.50
CA THR A 222 12.27 -13.33 -5.43
C THR A 222 10.96 -12.60 -5.19
N PHE A 223 10.02 -13.20 -4.44
CA PHE A 223 8.71 -12.62 -4.19
C PHE A 223 8.71 -11.71 -2.96
N PHE A 224 8.64 -10.41 -3.22
CA PHE A 224 8.56 -9.36 -2.21
C PHE A 224 7.25 -8.58 -2.37
N LEU A 225 6.69 -8.17 -1.24
CA LEU A 225 5.59 -7.21 -1.16
C LEU A 225 6.01 -6.06 -0.27
N ASP A 226 5.52 -4.84 -0.53
CA ASP A 226 5.63 -3.80 0.50
C ASP A 226 4.81 -4.17 1.73
N ASN A 227 5.12 -3.59 2.88
CA ASN A 227 4.45 -3.91 4.15
C ASN A 227 2.94 -3.62 4.16
N TYR A 228 2.44 -2.70 3.32
CA TYR A 228 1.02 -2.42 3.16
C TYR A 228 0.36 -3.50 2.30
N ALA A 229 0.96 -3.82 1.15
CA ALA A 229 0.54 -4.89 0.27
C ALA A 229 0.57 -6.26 0.96
N MET A 230 1.55 -6.48 1.84
CA MET A 230 1.65 -7.70 2.65
C MET A 230 0.49 -7.82 3.64
N LEU A 231 0.08 -6.72 4.28
CA LEU A 231 -1.09 -6.72 5.16
C LEU A 231 -2.37 -7.03 4.38
N VAL A 232 -2.55 -6.42 3.21
CA VAL A 232 -3.69 -6.72 2.32
C VAL A 232 -3.66 -8.18 1.87
N ASN A 233 -2.49 -8.69 1.48
CA ASN A 233 -2.31 -10.09 1.10
C ASN A 233 -2.73 -11.04 2.22
N LYS A 234 -2.35 -10.73 3.48
CA LYS A 234 -2.76 -11.51 4.65
C LYS A 234 -4.27 -11.52 4.85
N LYS A 235 -4.94 -10.37 4.72
CA LYS A 235 -6.41 -10.30 4.78
C LYS A 235 -7.07 -11.22 3.75
N LEU A 236 -6.63 -11.12 2.50
CA LEU A 236 -7.20 -11.89 1.40
C LEU A 236 -6.97 -13.40 1.58
N SER A 237 -5.79 -13.80 2.10
CA SER A 237 -5.49 -15.21 2.37
C SER A 237 -6.33 -15.82 3.51
N SER A 238 -6.77 -15.03 4.49
CA SER A 238 -7.62 -15.51 5.59
C SER A 238 -9.10 -15.65 5.23
N SER A 239 -9.56 -14.95 4.18
CA SER A 239 -10.97 -14.96 3.76
C SER A 239 -11.33 -16.10 2.81
N THR A 240 -10.36 -16.91 2.34
CA THR A 240 -10.60 -18.01 1.39
C THR A 240 -10.34 -19.37 2.03
N THR A 241 -11.39 -20.17 2.18
CA THR A 241 -11.32 -21.60 2.51
C THR A 241 -10.50 -22.36 1.47
N ARG A 242 -9.57 -23.21 1.93
CA ARG A 242 -8.72 -24.18 1.18
C ARG A 242 -9.16 -24.43 -0.28
N SER A 243 -8.54 -23.74 -1.23
CA SER A 243 -8.45 -24.14 -2.63
C SER A 243 -7.06 -23.76 -3.14
N THR A 244 -6.38 -24.72 -3.76
CA THR A 244 -4.95 -24.77 -4.07
C THR A 244 -4.47 -23.86 -5.21
N ASP A 245 -5.23 -22.83 -5.61
CA ASP A 245 -4.95 -22.09 -6.85
C ASP A 245 -4.66 -20.57 -6.71
N MET A 246 -4.43 -20.05 -5.50
CA MET A 246 -4.42 -18.58 -5.26
C MET A 246 -3.05 -17.88 -5.19
N VAL A 247 -2.03 -18.37 -5.92
CA VAL A 247 -0.79 -17.59 -6.16
C VAL A 247 -0.77 -16.93 -7.55
N ARG A 248 -1.74 -17.26 -8.42
CA ARG A 248 -1.95 -16.60 -9.72
C ARG A 248 -2.89 -15.37 -9.69
N ASN A 249 -3.63 -15.16 -8.60
CA ASN A 249 -4.69 -14.14 -8.55
C ASN A 249 -4.24 -12.72 -8.19
N LEU A 250 -2.94 -12.45 -8.08
CA LEU A 250 -2.42 -11.07 -8.13
C LEU A 250 -2.17 -10.60 -9.58
N GLU A 251 -2.11 -11.52 -10.54
CA GLU A 251 -2.05 -11.21 -11.97
C GLU A 251 -3.46 -11.04 -12.57
N GLU A 252 -4.48 -11.76 -12.11
CA GLU A 252 -5.85 -11.66 -12.64
C GLU A 252 -6.65 -10.40 -12.24
N LEU A 253 -6.11 -9.54 -11.38
CA LEU A 253 -6.67 -8.20 -11.14
C LEU A 253 -5.93 -7.10 -11.92
N SER A 254 -4.97 -7.48 -12.77
CA SER A 254 -4.57 -6.64 -13.88
C SER A 254 -5.64 -6.77 -14.97
N PHE A 255 -6.52 -5.78 -15.03
CA PHE A 255 -7.57 -5.61 -16.05
C PHE A 255 -8.63 -6.73 -16.12
N PRO A 256 -9.68 -6.70 -15.28
CA PRO A 256 -10.94 -7.29 -15.71
C PRO A 256 -11.50 -6.42 -16.85
N CYS A 257 -11.70 -7.07 -18.00
CA CYS A 257 -12.19 -6.58 -19.30
C CYS A 257 -11.19 -5.80 -20.18
N PHE A 258 -11.01 -6.34 -21.40
CA PHE A 258 -10.78 -5.70 -22.71
C PHE A 258 -9.61 -6.31 -23.52
N LEU A 259 -9.81 -7.56 -23.94
CA LEU A 259 -9.33 -8.11 -25.22
C LEU A 259 -10.53 -8.74 -25.93
N ILE A 260 -11.43 -7.91 -26.45
CA ILE A 260 -12.24 -8.15 -27.67
C ILE A 260 -12.49 -6.78 -28.29
#